data_AF-A0A2K1IM26-F1
#
_entry.id   AF-A0A2K1IM26-F1
#
_cell.length_a   1.000
_cell.length_b   1.000
_cell.length_c   1.000
_cell.angle_alpha   90.00
_cell.angle_beta   90.00
_cell.angle_gamma   90.00
#
_symmetry.space_group_name_H-M   'P 1'
#
loop_
_entity.id
_entity.type
_entity.pdbx_description
1 polymer ?
#
loop_
_entity_poly.entity_id
_entity_poly.type
_entity_poly.pdbx_seq_one_letter_code
_entity_poly.pdbx_strand_id
1 'polypeptide(L)'
;HLLNDLTNTGLWTHDLKNQVIYHNGSIQQIDVIPDDLKIYRTVWEIKQRSIVDMAAARGAFIDKSQSLNIHMDQPNFGKLTSLHFYTWTKGLKTGMYYLRSRAASDAIKFTVDQSSIKSKQETPAAVVSNNLEEKMSQMVCSLENKDECMSSGS
;
A
#
# COMPACT_ATOMS: atom_id res chain seq x y z
N HIS A 1 -14.55 -12.78 10.69
CA HIS A 1 -15.19 -12.22 9.48
C HIS A 1 -14.52 -12.76 8.23
N LEU A 2 -13.36 -12.24 7.80
CA LEU A 2 -12.65 -12.73 6.59
C LEU A 2 -12.55 -14.25 6.46
N LEU A 3 -12.13 -14.96 7.51
CA LEU A 3 -12.04 -16.43 7.48
C LEU A 3 -13.37 -17.11 7.17
N ASN A 4 -14.47 -16.62 7.73
CA ASN A 4 -15.80 -17.19 7.50
C ASN A 4 -16.22 -16.97 6.04
N ASP A 5 -15.98 -15.78 5.49
CA ASP A 5 -16.34 -15.46 4.11
C ASP A 5 -15.53 -16.29 3.11
N LEU A 6 -14.22 -16.44 3.33
CA LEU A 6 -13.37 -17.30 2.50
C LEU A 6 -13.76 -18.78 2.59
N THR A 7 -14.26 -19.22 3.75
CA THR A 7 -14.75 -20.60 3.91
C THR A 7 -16.09 -20.78 3.19
N ASN A 8 -16.99 -19.79 3.30
CA ASN A 8 -18.31 -19.82 2.66
C ASN A 8 -18.21 -19.76 1.12
N THR A 9 -17.19 -19.09 0.57
CA THR A 9 -16.91 -19.07 -0.88
C THR A 9 -16.09 -20.26 -1.36
N GLY A 10 -15.64 -21.14 -0.46
CA GLY A 10 -14.82 -22.31 -0.80
C GLY A 10 -13.38 -21.96 -1.22
N LEU A 11 -12.93 -20.72 -1.01
CA LEU A 11 -11.58 -20.26 -1.37
C LEU A 11 -10.53 -20.58 -0.31
N TRP A 12 -10.96 -20.92 0.92
CA TRP A 12 -10.04 -21.18 2.03
C TRP A 12 -9.22 -22.46 1.82
N THR A 13 -7.94 -22.27 1.49
CA THR A 13 -6.96 -23.34 1.27
C THR A 13 -5.68 -23.09 2.08
N HIS A 14 -4.86 -24.12 2.26
CA HIS A 14 -3.57 -23.98 2.92
C HIS A 14 -2.63 -23.00 2.17
N ASP A 15 -2.67 -23.05 0.83
CA ASP A 15 -1.94 -22.12 -0.04
C ASP A 15 -2.38 -20.67 0.19
N LEU A 16 -3.70 -20.42 0.23
CA LEU A 16 -4.23 -19.09 0.46
C LEU A 16 -3.81 -18.56 1.84
N LYS A 17 -3.87 -19.40 2.87
CA LYS A 17 -3.38 -19.05 4.22
C LYS A 17 -1.90 -18.62 4.16
N ASN A 18 -1.05 -19.38 3.47
CA ASN A 18 0.37 -19.05 3.34
C ASN A 18 0.59 -17.73 2.60
N GLN A 19 -0.19 -17.45 1.54
CA GLN A 19 -0.15 -16.16 0.84
C GLN A 19 -0.56 -15.01 1.75
N VAL A 20 -1.64 -15.15 2.52
CA VAL A 20 -2.08 -14.11 3.48
C VAL A 20 -0.99 -13.83 4.51
N ILE A 21 -0.33 -14.86 5.04
CA ILE A 21 0.81 -14.69 5.97
C ILE A 21 1.97 -13.98 5.26
N TYR A 22 2.28 -14.39 4.02
CA TYR A 22 3.31 -13.77 3.20
C TYR A 22 3.06 -12.28 2.93
N HIS A 23 1.80 -11.87 2.77
CA HIS A 23 1.41 -10.46 2.58
C HIS A 23 1.10 -9.71 3.90
N ASN A 24 1.55 -10.22 5.06
CA ASN A 24 1.35 -9.59 6.38
C ASN A 24 -0.14 -9.39 6.75
N GLY A 25 -1.00 -10.31 6.33
CA GLY A 25 -2.44 -10.24 6.55
C GLY A 25 -3.19 -9.37 5.54
N SER A 26 -2.49 -8.75 4.58
CA SER A 26 -3.14 -8.08 3.45
C SER A 26 -3.65 -9.11 2.43
N ILE A 27 -4.85 -8.86 1.91
CA ILE A 27 -5.47 -9.66 0.85
C ILE A 27 -5.52 -8.92 -0.49
N GLN A 28 -5.05 -7.68 -0.55
CA GLN A 28 -5.24 -6.80 -1.70
C GLN A 28 -4.46 -7.25 -2.94
N GLN A 29 -3.32 -7.92 -2.72
CA GLN A 29 -2.40 -8.40 -3.76
C GLN A 29 -2.62 -9.87 -4.13
N ILE A 30 -3.68 -10.51 -3.61
CA ILE A 30 -3.96 -11.93 -3.84
C ILE A 30 -5.03 -12.04 -4.93
N ASP A 31 -4.62 -12.47 -6.13
CA ASP A 31 -5.50 -12.51 -7.31
C ASP A 31 -6.66 -13.50 -7.20
N VAL A 32 -6.49 -14.56 -6.39
CA VAL A 32 -7.52 -15.58 -6.15
C VAL A 32 -8.71 -15.02 -5.38
N ILE A 33 -8.53 -13.92 -4.63
CA ILE A 33 -9.58 -13.32 -3.82
C ILE A 33 -10.37 -12.32 -4.67
N PRO A 34 -11.71 -12.48 -4.77
CA PRO A 34 -12.56 -11.58 -5.53
C PRO A 34 -12.60 -10.17 -4.90
N ASP A 35 -12.87 -9.16 -5.73
CA ASP A 35 -12.78 -7.75 -5.34
C ASP A 35 -13.83 -7.34 -4.29
N ASP A 36 -14.96 -8.03 -4.23
CA ASP A 36 -15.99 -7.85 -3.20
C ASP A 36 -15.47 -8.17 -1.79
N LEU A 37 -14.57 -9.15 -1.67
CA LEU A 37 -13.91 -9.50 -0.41
C LEU A 37 -12.71 -8.58 -0.11
N LYS A 38 -12.18 -7.83 -1.08
CA LYS A 38 -11.11 -6.84 -0.85
C LYS A 38 -11.56 -5.63 0.00
N ILE A 39 -12.79 -5.62 0.49
CA ILE A 39 -13.24 -4.70 1.55
C ILE A 39 -12.38 -4.81 2.82
N TYR A 40 -11.77 -5.97 3.09
CA TYR A 40 -10.93 -6.21 4.26
C TYR A 40 -9.55 -5.59 4.11
N ARG A 41 -9.52 -4.26 4.15
CA ARG A 41 -8.29 -3.48 4.12
C ARG A 41 -7.63 -3.43 5.49
N THR A 42 -6.31 -3.57 5.50
CA THR A 42 -5.51 -3.32 6.71
C THR A 42 -5.39 -1.83 6.98
N VAL A 43 -4.99 -1.46 8.20
CA VAL A 43 -4.84 -0.05 8.58
C VAL A 43 -3.79 0.69 7.74
N TRP A 44 -2.83 -0.04 7.16
CA TRP A 44 -1.76 0.49 6.31
C TRP A 44 -2.25 0.84 4.90
N GLU A 45 -3.34 0.22 4.46
CA GLU A 45 -3.95 0.46 3.14
C GLU A 45 -4.97 1.61 3.17
N ILE A 46 -5.40 2.03 4.36
CA ILE A 46 -6.37 3.10 4.54
C ILE A 46 -5.65 4.44 4.62
N LYS A 47 -6.10 5.40 3.80
CA LYS A 47 -5.63 6.78 3.83
C LYS A 47 -5.89 7.37 5.22
N GLN A 48 -4.84 7.80 5.92
CA GLN A 48 -4.95 8.37 7.26
C GLN A 48 -5.84 9.62 7.32
N ARG A 49 -5.91 10.38 6.23
CA ARG A 49 -6.83 11.51 6.09
C ARG A 49 -8.29 11.11 6.30
N SER A 50 -8.71 9.98 5.75
CA SER A 50 -10.07 9.45 5.91
C SER A 50 -10.35 9.06 7.37
N ILE A 51 -9.35 8.50 8.06
CA ILE A 51 -9.45 8.22 9.50
C ILE A 51 -9.65 9.51 10.30
N VAL A 52 -8.91 10.57 9.97
CA VAL A 52 -9.06 11.89 10.61
C VAL A 52 -10.43 12.50 10.35
N ASP A 53 -10.95 12.41 9.12
CA ASP A 53 -12.27 12.93 8.77
C ASP A 53 -13.39 12.20 9.54
N MET A 54 -13.31 10.87 9.64
CA MET A 54 -14.25 10.08 10.46
C MET A 54 -14.11 10.39 11.95
N ALA A 55 -12.88 10.61 12.44
CA ALA A 55 -12.64 11.00 13.83
C ALA A 55 -13.23 12.38 14.14
N ALA A 56 -13.12 13.34 13.21
CA ALA A 56 -13.72 14.66 13.35
C ALA A 56 -15.26 14.58 13.33
N ALA A 57 -15.83 13.81 12.41
CA ALA A 57 -17.27 13.61 12.31
C ALA A 57 -17.88 13.04 13.60
N ARG A 58 -17.26 12.00 14.18
CA ARG A 58 -17.73 11.46 15.47
C ARG A 58 -17.39 12.35 16.66
N GLY A 59 -16.36 13.19 16.53
CA GLY A 59 -15.90 14.11 17.59
C GLY A 59 -16.96 15.12 18.03
N ALA A 60 -17.90 15.48 17.16
CA ALA A 60 -19.04 16.36 17.50
C ALA A 60 -19.95 15.77 18.58
N PHE A 61 -19.95 14.45 18.76
CA PHE A 61 -20.78 13.71 19.72
C PHE A 61 -19.98 13.20 20.93
N ILE A 62 -18.71 13.62 21.08
CA ILE A 62 -17.82 13.21 22.17
C ILE A 62 -17.55 14.42 23.07
N ASP A 63 -18.01 14.34 24.32
CA ASP A 63 -17.87 15.37 25.34
C ASP A 63 -16.40 15.71 25.64
N LYS A 64 -15.55 14.68 25.75
CA LYS A 64 -14.10 14.78 25.96
C LYS A 64 -13.35 14.60 24.64
N SER A 65 -12.42 13.65 24.58
CA SER A 65 -11.61 13.36 23.40
C SER A 65 -11.62 11.87 23.12
N GLN A 66 -10.80 11.45 22.17
CA GLN A 66 -10.68 10.08 21.69
C GLN A 66 -9.22 9.72 21.44
N SER A 67 -8.84 8.50 21.78
CA SER A 67 -7.49 7.98 21.52
C SER A 67 -7.35 7.66 20.02
N LEU A 68 -6.77 8.60 19.26
CA LEU A 68 -6.59 8.48 17.81
C LEU A 68 -5.18 7.99 17.48
N ASN A 69 -5.05 6.71 17.14
CA ASN A 69 -3.78 6.14 16.67
C ASN A 69 -3.61 6.40 15.17
N ILE A 70 -2.43 6.88 14.77
CA ILE A 70 -2.05 7.11 13.38
C ILE A 70 -1.07 6.04 12.94
N HIS A 71 -1.29 5.51 11.74
CA HIS A 71 -0.43 4.50 11.13
C HIS A 71 0.16 5.08 9.85
N MET A 72 1.48 5.22 9.79
CA MET A 72 2.16 5.82 8.64
C MET A 72 3.29 4.92 8.18
N ASP A 73 3.21 4.50 6.92
CA ASP A 73 4.33 3.84 6.27
C ASP A 73 5.40 4.88 5.90
N GLN A 74 6.64 4.60 6.34
CA GLN A 74 7.79 5.48 6.20
C GLN A 74 7.48 6.95 6.58
N PRO A 75 7.39 7.24 7.89
CA PRO A 75 7.13 8.60 8.35
C PRO A 75 8.25 9.54 7.93
N ASN A 76 7.87 10.71 7.45
CA ASN A 76 8.80 11.82 7.21
C ASN A 76 8.24 13.11 7.80
N PHE A 77 9.10 14.11 8.01
CA PHE A 77 8.69 15.36 8.64
C PHE A 77 7.55 16.05 7.88
N GLY A 78 7.55 16.06 6.55
CA GLY A 78 6.48 16.67 5.76
C GLY A 78 5.12 16.00 5.96
N LYS A 79 5.08 14.66 5.94
CA LYS A 79 3.85 13.88 6.15
C LYS A 79 3.32 14.04 7.58
N LEU A 80 4.20 14.03 8.58
CA LEU A 80 3.78 14.21 9.98
C LEU A 80 3.28 15.63 10.25
N THR A 81 4.01 16.64 9.78
CA THR A 81 3.62 18.04 9.93
C THR A 81 2.28 18.30 9.24
N SER A 82 2.11 17.87 7.98
CA SER A 82 0.85 18.04 7.26
C SER A 82 -0.32 17.33 7.95
N LEU A 83 -0.11 16.13 8.51
CA LEU A 83 -1.14 15.43 9.28
C LEU A 83 -1.49 16.16 10.58
N HIS A 84 -0.50 16.66 11.32
CA HIS A 84 -0.74 17.44 12.54
C HIS A 84 -1.54 18.71 12.25
N PHE A 85 -1.16 19.48 11.23
CA PHE A 85 -1.94 20.65 10.81
C PHE A 85 -3.34 20.27 10.33
N TYR A 86 -3.49 19.14 9.63
CA TYR A 86 -4.79 18.66 9.19
C TYR A 86 -5.71 18.30 10.37
N THR A 87 -5.20 17.56 11.36
CA THR A 87 -5.98 17.20 12.56
C THR A 87 -6.37 18.43 13.38
N TRP A 88 -5.46 19.40 13.52
CA TRP A 88 -5.71 20.66 14.21
C TRP A 88 -6.76 21.52 13.51
N THR A 89 -6.64 21.71 12.18
CA THR A 89 -7.62 22.47 11.39
C THR A 89 -9.02 21.84 11.39
N LYS A 90 -9.11 20.51 11.56
CA LYS A 90 -10.38 19.80 11.74
C LYS A 90 -10.98 19.90 13.15
N GLY A 91 -10.31 20.59 14.08
CA GLY A 91 -10.81 20.81 15.44
C GLY A 91 -10.71 19.59 16.36
N LEU A 92 -9.84 18.62 16.03
CA LEU A 92 -9.64 17.46 16.90
C LEU A 92 -8.90 17.86 18.18
N LYS A 93 -9.49 17.53 19.33
CA LYS A 93 -8.88 17.73 20.66
C LYS A 93 -7.61 16.89 20.84
N THR A 94 -7.59 15.66 20.32
CA THR A 94 -6.40 14.80 20.26
C THR A 94 -6.12 14.49 18.79
N GLY A 95 -5.12 15.16 18.21
CA GLY A 95 -4.73 14.95 16.82
C GLY A 95 -3.94 13.65 16.58
N MET A 96 -3.21 13.18 17.58
CA MET A 96 -2.46 11.92 17.53
C MET A 96 -2.21 11.40 18.94
N TYR A 97 -2.46 10.11 19.15
CA TYR A 97 -2.12 9.41 20.39
C TYR A 97 -0.80 8.65 20.23
N TYR A 98 -0.81 7.56 19.45
CA TYR A 98 0.42 6.91 18.99
C TYR A 98 0.63 7.12 17.50
N LEU A 99 1.89 7.33 17.13
CA LEU A 99 2.37 7.08 15.78
C LEU A 99 2.88 5.65 15.70
N ARG A 100 2.31 4.86 14.79
CA ARG A 100 2.79 3.52 14.45
C ARG A 100 3.44 3.59 13.08
N SER A 101 4.72 3.22 13.02
CA SER A 101 5.48 3.09 11.78
C SER A 101 5.88 1.65 11.54
N ARG A 102 6.11 1.30 10.27
CA ARG A 102 6.75 0.04 9.88
C ARG A 102 8.10 0.33 9.25
N ALA A 103 9.02 -0.62 9.38
CA ALA A 103 10.28 -0.58 8.67
C ALA A 103 10.04 -0.74 7.16
N ALA A 104 10.93 -0.17 6.35
CA ALA A 104 10.85 -0.27 4.90
C ALA A 104 11.04 -1.71 4.39
N SER A 105 11.73 -2.55 5.15
CA SER A 105 11.92 -3.96 4.86
C SER A 105 11.09 -4.83 5.82
N ASP A 106 10.47 -5.86 5.25
CA ASP A 106 9.78 -6.87 6.04
C ASP A 106 10.77 -7.85 6.67
N ALA A 107 10.44 -8.33 7.87
CA ALA A 107 11.19 -9.39 8.52
C ALA A 107 11.08 -10.71 7.75
N ILE A 108 12.15 -11.51 7.75
CA ILE A 108 12.16 -12.83 7.13
C ILE A 108 11.14 -13.73 7.85
N LYS A 109 10.18 -14.26 7.09
CA LYS A 109 9.13 -15.15 7.60
C LYS A 109 9.61 -16.60 7.50
N PHE A 110 9.87 -17.20 8.65
CA PHE A 110 10.38 -18.58 8.76
C PHE A 110 9.29 -19.65 8.66
N THR A 111 8.02 -19.28 8.86
CA THR A 111 6.89 -20.22 8.91
C THR A 111 6.23 -20.46 7.56
N VAL A 112 6.67 -19.78 6.51
CA VAL A 112 6.07 -19.86 5.17
C VAL A 112 7.08 -20.49 4.22
N ASP A 113 6.66 -21.54 3.51
CA ASP A 113 7.47 -22.14 2.46
C ASP A 113 7.53 -21.21 1.24
N GLN A 114 8.63 -20.47 1.14
CA GLN A 114 8.82 -19.45 0.11
C GLN A 114 8.93 -20.05 -1.30
N SER A 115 9.29 -21.33 -1.42
CA SER A 115 9.45 -22.00 -2.71
C SER A 115 8.13 -22.10 -3.47
N SER A 116 7.05 -22.39 -2.75
CA SER A 116 5.69 -22.54 -3.29
C SER A 116 5.04 -21.22 -3.75
N ILE A 117 5.54 -20.08 -3.25
CA ILE A 117 5.01 -18.75 -3.56
C ILE A 117 5.75 -18.13 -4.77
N LYS A 118 7.07 -18.30 -4.84
CA LYS A 118 7.87 -17.79 -5.97
C LYS A 118 7.54 -18.46 -7.29
N SER A 119 7.27 -19.77 -7.28
CA SER A 119 6.92 -20.54 -8.49
C SER A 119 5.58 -20.14 -9.13
N LYS A 120 4.67 -19.50 -8.38
CA LYS A 120 3.39 -18.97 -8.90
C LYS A 120 3.51 -17.55 -9.48
N GLN A 121 4.54 -16.79 -9.13
CA GLN A 121 4.77 -15.45 -9.68
C GLN A 121 5.57 -15.46 -10.99
N GLU A 122 6.18 -16.59 -11.35
CA GLU A 122 6.89 -16.77 -12.61
C GLU A 122 6.05 -17.61 -13.59
N THR A 123 5.34 -16.95 -14.51
CA THR A 123 4.95 -17.50 -15.83
C THR A 123 4.62 -16.37 -16.81
N PRO A 124 4.91 -16.51 -18.12
CA PRO A 124 6.20 -16.71 -18.75
C PRO A 124 6.69 -15.41 -19.45
N ALA A 125 7.92 -14.98 -19.15
CA ALA A 125 8.61 -13.93 -19.89
C ALA A 125 9.07 -14.47 -21.25
N ALA A 126 8.17 -14.52 -22.23
CA ALA A 126 8.49 -14.95 -23.58
C ALA A 126 7.75 -14.15 -24.67
N VAL A 127 7.59 -12.83 -24.52
CA VAL A 127 7.50 -11.88 -25.65
C VAL A 127 7.87 -10.49 -25.12
N VAL A 128 8.47 -9.63 -25.94
CA VAL A 128 8.88 -8.23 -25.65
C VAL A 128 10.31 -8.05 -25.08
N SER A 129 11.29 -8.68 -25.71
CA SER A 129 12.60 -8.04 -25.91
C SER A 129 12.49 -7.18 -27.17
N ASN A 130 12.68 -5.85 -27.05
CA ASN A 130 13.21 -4.92 -28.06
C ASN A 130 13.06 -3.42 -27.71
N ASN A 131 12.42 -3.03 -26.59
CA ASN A 131 12.14 -1.60 -26.30
C ASN A 131 12.96 -0.96 -25.16
N LEU A 132 14.04 -1.59 -24.68
CA LEU A 132 14.86 -1.01 -23.59
C LEU A 132 15.97 -0.08 -24.11
N GLU A 133 16.62 -0.44 -25.21
CA GLU A 133 17.72 0.34 -25.79
C GLU A 133 17.24 1.68 -26.37
N GLU A 134 16.08 1.70 -27.03
CA GLU A 134 15.48 2.94 -27.54
C GLU A 134 15.09 3.92 -26.42
N LYS A 135 14.56 3.41 -25.30
CA LYS A 135 14.19 4.25 -24.14
C LYS A 135 15.41 4.80 -23.41
N MET A 136 16.47 4.02 -23.30
CA MET A 136 17.74 4.51 -22.75
C MET A 136 18.39 5.54 -23.66
N SER A 137 18.35 5.35 -24.98
CA SER A 137 18.89 6.30 -25.95
C SER A 137 18.14 7.64 -25.93
N GLN A 138 16.80 7.62 -25.88
CA GLN A 138 15.99 8.85 -25.75
C GLN A 138 16.22 9.58 -24.42
N MET A 139 16.42 8.85 -23.33
CA MET A 139 16.68 9.45 -22.02
C MET A 139 18.06 10.12 -21.97
N VAL A 140 19.10 9.50 -22.54
CA VAL A 140 20.46 10.06 -22.59
C VAL A 140 20.51 11.29 -23.51
N CYS A 141 19.86 11.22 -24.68
CA CYS A 141 19.78 12.34 -25.61
C CYS A 141 19.09 13.58 -24.98
N SER A 142 18.10 13.36 -24.09
CA SER A 142 17.43 14.45 -23.37
C SER A 142 18.26 15.12 -22.26
N LEU A 143 19.31 14.44 -21.77
CA LEU A 143 20.13 14.92 -20.65
C LEU A 143 21.37 15.70 -21.11
N GLU A 144 21.93 15.37 -22.28
CA GLU A 144 23.24 15.89 -22.68
C GLU A 144 23.20 17.04 -23.70
N ASN A 145 22.16 17.20 -24.52
CA ASN A 145 22.01 18.38 -25.41
C ASN A 145 20.56 18.63 -25.83
N LYS A 146 19.93 19.65 -25.24
CA LYS A 146 18.52 20.01 -25.47
C LYS A 146 18.24 20.59 -26.86
N ASP A 147 19.25 21.10 -27.56
CA ASP A 147 19.08 21.91 -28.78
C ASP A 147 19.18 21.12 -30.10
N GLU A 148 19.59 19.85 -30.11
CA GLU A 148 19.63 19.02 -31.34
C GLU A 148 18.32 18.25 -31.62
N CYS A 149 17.47 18.06 -30.60
CA CYS A 149 16.24 17.25 -30.72
C CYS A 149 15.09 17.96 -31.47
N MET A 150 15.32 19.17 -32.01
CA MET A 150 14.37 19.90 -32.85
C MET A 150 14.65 19.82 -34.35
N SER A 151 15.67 19.07 -34.81
CA SER A 151 16.08 19.08 -36.22
C SER A 151 15.98 17.74 -36.98
N SER A 152 15.23 16.76 -36.49
CA SER A 152 15.01 15.49 -37.22
C SER A 152 13.53 15.14 -37.34
N GLY A 153 12.74 16.14 -37.71
CA GLY A 153 11.35 16.00 -38.15
C GLY A 153 11.14 16.72 -39.48
N SER A 154 11.52 16.07 -40.58
CA SER A 154 10.98 16.29 -41.93
C SER A 154 10.65 14.93 -42.51
#